data_AF-A0A9E3NZY2-F1
#
_entry.id   AF-A0A9E3NZY2-F1
#
_cell.length_a   1.000
_cell.length_b   1.000
_cell.length_c   1.000
_cell.angle_alpha   90.00
_cell.angle_beta   90.00
_cell.angle_gamma   90.00
#
_symmetry.space_group_name_H-M   'P 1'
#
loop_
_entity.id
_entity.type
_entity.pdbx_description
1 polymer ?
#
loop_
_entity_poly.entity_id
_entity_poly.type
_entity_poly.pdbx_seq_one_letter_code
_entity_poly.pdbx_strand_id
1 'polypeptide(L)'
;MKPTTVAALGFAAGAALSSGLWSLSPRSATAGAKDAKSEVAAASNDDALVRANENLTASLHECDRRLAALGEQPVTARAVPSAESEPDDRDAARAHGRRPAMTSADWMRMADAGVVRARIPCLRDKPWVPNPQVAARLQLAPERIETVTAAYAASNRRMTEQITPLCAAVVGDTASAIGPVACIAVIQAHARRSNARAAHEALANVALVQAGKREPAKSDAALAPLERLATVLANESKTFADELADKLGVEEGRRIANAPELCADWHVLHASETRDAPRTRTE
;
A
#
# COMPACT_ATOMS: atom_id res chain seq x y z
N MET A 1 11.88 8.78 57.74
CA MET A 1 12.22 9.26 56.39
C MET A 1 11.13 10.23 55.96
N LYS A 2 11.49 11.48 55.67
CA LYS A 2 10.54 12.59 55.39
C LYS A 2 10.29 12.68 53.87
N PRO A 3 9.05 12.93 53.40
CA PRO A 3 8.77 13.15 51.99
C PRO A 3 9.08 14.60 51.59
N THR A 4 9.76 14.76 50.45
CA THR A 4 10.11 16.05 49.85
C THR A 4 9.05 16.43 48.81
N THR A 5 8.32 17.50 49.09
CA THR A 5 7.33 18.13 48.21
C THR A 5 8.05 18.94 47.14
N VAL A 6 7.78 18.66 45.85
CA VAL A 6 8.28 19.47 44.73
C VAL A 6 7.12 20.30 44.17
N ALA A 7 7.34 21.62 44.15
CA ALA A 7 6.40 22.63 43.72
C ALA A 7 6.22 22.63 42.19
N ALA A 8 4.97 22.73 41.73
CA ALA A 8 4.62 22.93 40.34
C ALA A 8 4.62 24.43 40.00
N LEU A 9 5.47 24.82 39.06
CA LEU A 9 5.46 26.14 38.41
C LEU A 9 4.50 26.10 37.22
N GLY A 10 3.48 26.95 37.26
CA GLY A 10 2.56 27.17 36.16
C GLY A 10 3.18 28.01 35.04
N PHE A 11 2.87 27.66 33.80
CA PHE A 11 3.09 28.51 32.64
C PHE A 11 1.74 28.91 32.03
N ALA A 12 1.64 30.22 31.81
CA ALA A 12 0.46 30.93 31.36
C ALA A 12 0.28 30.89 29.83
N ALA A 13 -0.98 31.13 29.47
CA ALA A 13 -1.56 31.29 28.15
C ALA A 13 -0.75 32.12 27.12
N GLY A 14 -0.85 31.69 25.86
CA GLY A 14 -0.53 32.51 24.69
C GLY A 14 -1.39 32.06 23.51
N ALA A 15 -2.51 32.76 23.27
CA ALA A 15 -3.36 32.60 22.11
C ALA A 15 -2.82 33.44 20.94
N ALA A 16 -2.73 32.86 19.75
CA ALA A 16 -2.61 33.59 18.50
C ALA A 16 -3.51 32.93 17.44
N LEU A 17 -4.73 33.46 17.31
CA LEU A 17 -5.65 33.16 16.22
C LEU A 17 -5.15 33.91 14.97
N SER A 18 -4.67 33.16 13.97
CA SER A 18 -4.47 33.70 12.62
C SER A 18 -5.66 33.29 11.76
N SER A 19 -6.54 34.25 11.53
CA SER A 19 -7.66 34.20 10.60
C SER A 19 -7.14 34.30 9.15
N GLY A 20 -6.87 33.15 8.54
CA GLY A 20 -6.66 33.05 7.10
C GLY A 20 -7.99 33.10 6.35
N LEU A 21 -8.24 34.21 5.64
CA LEU A 21 -9.31 34.35 4.66
C LEU A 21 -9.03 33.43 3.46
N TRP A 22 -9.80 32.36 3.29
CA TRP A 22 -9.81 31.58 2.06
C TRP A 22 -10.81 32.19 1.08
N SER A 23 -10.28 32.66 -0.04
CA SER A 23 -11.04 33.23 -1.15
C SER A 23 -11.98 32.21 -1.76
N LEU A 24 -13.28 32.52 -1.74
CA LEU A 24 -14.32 31.82 -2.51
C LEU A 24 -14.14 32.15 -3.99
N SER A 25 -13.70 31.19 -4.79
CA SER A 25 -13.81 31.27 -6.25
C SER A 25 -15.28 31.12 -6.66
N PRO A 26 -15.84 32.02 -7.49
CA PRO A 26 -17.22 31.91 -7.93
C PRO A 26 -17.39 30.69 -8.84
N ARG A 27 -18.39 29.88 -8.49
CA ARG A 27 -18.88 28.74 -9.26
C ARG A 27 -19.68 29.28 -10.45
N SER A 28 -19.12 29.19 -11.65
CA SER A 28 -19.85 29.51 -12.89
C SER A 28 -21.03 28.56 -13.04
N ALA A 29 -22.23 29.09 -12.79
CA ALA A 29 -23.48 28.45 -13.11
C ALA A 29 -23.82 28.73 -14.58
N THR A 30 -23.60 27.74 -15.45
CA THR A 30 -24.21 27.71 -16.78
C THR A 30 -25.54 26.99 -16.68
N ALA A 31 -26.62 27.77 -16.62
CA ALA A 31 -27.98 27.30 -16.84
C ALA A 31 -28.31 27.38 -18.34
N GLY A 32 -28.89 26.30 -18.88
CA GLY A 32 -29.82 26.37 -20.02
C GLY A 32 -29.37 25.79 -21.35
N ALA A 33 -29.78 24.54 -21.63
CA ALA A 33 -30.24 24.05 -22.94
C ALA A 33 -30.90 22.67 -22.70
N LYS A 34 -32.21 22.61 -22.43
CA LYS A 34 -33.27 22.25 -23.40
C LYS A 34 -32.86 21.15 -24.39
N ASP A 35 -33.38 19.95 -24.10
CA ASP A 35 -33.92 18.96 -25.03
C ASP A 35 -33.35 18.96 -26.45
N ALA A 36 -32.24 18.26 -26.62
CA ALA A 36 -31.89 17.65 -27.90
C ALA A 36 -31.89 16.14 -27.71
N LYS A 37 -32.95 15.50 -28.20
CA LYS A 37 -33.09 14.06 -28.37
C LYS A 37 -32.01 13.61 -29.35
N SER A 38 -30.82 13.28 -28.83
CA SER A 38 -29.73 12.72 -29.62
C SER A 38 -29.97 11.22 -29.77
N GLU A 39 -30.51 10.87 -30.93
CA GLU A 39 -30.52 9.51 -31.44
C GLU A 39 -29.07 9.13 -31.73
N VAL A 40 -28.38 8.59 -30.71
CA VAL A 40 -27.04 8.02 -30.86
C VAL A 40 -27.24 6.69 -31.58
N ALA A 41 -27.17 6.75 -32.91
CA ALA A 41 -26.90 5.59 -33.73
C ALA A 41 -25.61 4.95 -33.20
N ALA A 42 -25.71 3.68 -32.78
CA ALA A 42 -24.58 2.86 -32.41
C ALA A 42 -23.72 2.59 -33.66
N ALA A 43 -22.92 3.58 -34.04
CA ALA A 43 -21.80 3.37 -34.93
C ALA A 43 -20.84 2.41 -34.21
N SER A 44 -20.47 1.34 -34.91
CA SER A 44 -19.59 0.28 -34.43
C SER A 44 -18.38 0.85 -33.70
N ASN A 45 -18.21 0.49 -32.43
CA ASN A 45 -17.05 0.85 -31.59
C ASN A 45 -15.72 0.42 -32.23
N ASP A 46 -15.73 -0.51 -33.18
CA ASP A 46 -14.53 -1.02 -33.83
C ASP A 46 -13.85 0.05 -34.70
N ASP A 47 -14.60 0.88 -35.42
CA ASP A 47 -14.01 1.95 -36.26
C ASP A 47 -13.32 3.03 -35.42
N ALA A 48 -13.83 3.29 -34.21
CA ALA A 48 -13.24 4.23 -33.27
C ALA A 48 -11.94 3.69 -32.67
N LEU A 49 -11.89 2.38 -32.37
CA LEU A 49 -10.69 1.70 -31.89
C LEU A 49 -9.61 1.58 -32.98
N VAL A 50 -10.00 1.31 -34.22
CA VAL A 50 -9.08 1.29 -35.36
C VAL A 50 -8.45 2.67 -35.57
N ARG A 51 -9.25 3.75 -35.59
CA ARG A 51 -8.72 5.13 -35.69
C ARG A 51 -7.84 5.52 -34.50
N ALA A 52 -8.16 5.06 -33.28
CA ALA A 52 -7.33 5.33 -32.12
C ALA A 52 -5.95 4.66 -32.23
N ASN A 53 -5.89 3.43 -32.76
CA ASN A 53 -4.63 2.71 -33.00
C ASN A 53 -3.80 3.35 -34.14
N GLU A 54 -4.43 3.84 -35.20
CA GLU A 54 -3.75 4.58 -36.27
C GLU A 54 -3.11 5.88 -35.74
N ASN A 55 -3.84 6.63 -34.90
CA ASN A 55 -3.32 7.85 -34.27
C ASN A 55 -2.16 7.57 -33.30
N LEU A 56 -2.20 6.45 -32.56
CA LEU A 56 -1.10 6.05 -31.68
C LEU A 56 0.17 5.72 -32.49
N THR A 57 0.03 4.97 -33.58
CA THR A 57 1.15 4.58 -34.45
C THR A 57 1.77 5.82 -35.11
N ALA A 58 0.94 6.76 -35.58
CA ALA A 58 1.41 8.03 -36.11
C ALA A 58 2.14 8.89 -35.06
N SER A 59 1.64 8.91 -33.82
CA SER A 59 2.28 9.64 -32.71
C SER A 59 3.63 9.03 -32.33
N LEU A 60 3.77 7.70 -32.36
CA LEU A 60 5.04 7.02 -32.12
C LEU A 60 6.07 7.34 -33.22
N HIS A 61 5.67 7.29 -34.49
CA HIS A 61 6.57 7.67 -35.60
C HIS A 61 6.98 9.15 -35.55
N GLU A 62 6.10 10.04 -35.10
CA GLU A 62 6.45 11.45 -34.89
C GLU A 62 7.46 11.63 -33.74
N CYS A 63 7.31 10.88 -32.65
CA CYS A 63 8.32 10.84 -31.58
C CYS A 63 9.67 10.30 -32.08
N ASP A 64 9.68 9.21 -32.85
CA ASP A 64 10.92 8.65 -33.41
C ASP A 64 11.62 9.63 -34.35
N ARG A 65 10.86 10.35 -35.20
CA ARG A 65 11.42 11.41 -36.05
C ARG A 65 12.00 12.56 -35.23
N ARG A 66 11.33 12.97 -34.16
CA ARG A 66 11.83 14.02 -33.25
C ARG A 66 13.09 13.60 -32.51
N LEU A 67 13.16 12.34 -32.06
CA LEU A 67 14.37 11.76 -31.45
C LEU A 67 15.53 11.70 -32.45
N ALA A 68 15.27 11.28 -33.69
CA ALA A 68 16.29 11.28 -34.75
C ALA A 68 16.79 12.69 -35.09
N ALA A 69 15.91 13.70 -35.09
CA ALA A 69 16.26 15.10 -35.34
C ALA A 69 17.11 15.72 -34.20
N LEU A 70 17.02 15.19 -32.98
CA LEU A 70 17.84 15.60 -31.84
C LEU A 70 19.26 15.00 -31.85
N GLY A 71 19.60 14.20 -32.87
CA GLY A 71 20.93 13.60 -32.99
C GLY A 71 21.18 12.44 -32.02
N GLU A 72 20.14 11.97 -31.32
CA GLU A 72 20.24 10.73 -30.56
C GLU A 72 20.32 9.56 -31.55
N GLN A 73 21.40 8.79 -31.49
CA GLN A 73 21.51 7.57 -32.30
C GLN A 73 20.32 6.67 -31.98
N PRO A 74 19.69 6.03 -32.99
CA PRO A 74 18.65 5.06 -32.74
C PRO A 74 19.19 4.03 -31.76
N VAL A 75 18.48 3.84 -30.64
CA VAL A 75 18.83 2.85 -29.63
C VAL A 75 18.86 1.51 -30.35
N THR A 76 20.06 1.08 -30.74
CA THR A 76 20.26 -0.23 -31.33
C THR A 76 19.72 -1.22 -30.32
N ALA A 77 18.72 -2.01 -30.72
CA ALA A 77 18.17 -3.04 -29.87
C ALA A 77 19.34 -3.91 -29.44
N ARG A 78 19.80 -3.70 -28.19
CA ARG A 78 20.93 -4.40 -27.62
C ARG A 78 20.62 -5.88 -27.79
N ALA A 79 21.42 -6.57 -28.60
CA ALA A 79 21.30 -8.00 -28.81
C ALA A 79 21.23 -8.63 -27.42
N VAL A 80 20.07 -9.19 -27.11
CA VAL A 80 19.87 -9.91 -25.85
C VAL A 80 20.89 -11.03 -25.91
N PRO A 81 21.88 -11.06 -25.00
CA PRO A 81 22.84 -12.16 -25.01
C PRO A 81 22.03 -13.45 -24.90
N SER A 82 22.21 -14.35 -25.87
CA SER A 82 21.75 -15.73 -25.78
C SER A 82 22.50 -16.40 -24.65
N ALA A 83 22.05 -16.13 -23.43
CA ALA A 83 22.44 -16.88 -22.26
C ALA A 83 21.75 -18.23 -22.42
N GLU A 84 22.55 -19.27 -22.66
CA GLU A 84 22.22 -20.65 -22.30
C GLU A 84 22.08 -20.69 -20.78
N SER A 85 21.01 -20.11 -20.25
CA SER A 85 20.58 -20.27 -18.87
C SER A 85 19.68 -21.50 -18.80
N GLU A 86 20.02 -22.36 -17.84
CA GLU A 86 19.20 -23.47 -17.31
C GLU A 86 17.70 -23.15 -17.36
N PRO A 87 16.83 -24.15 -17.59
CA PRO A 87 15.40 -23.95 -17.80
C PRO A 87 14.81 -23.05 -16.71
N ASP A 88 14.63 -21.79 -17.09
CA ASP A 88 14.20 -20.70 -16.24
C ASP A 88 12.71 -20.93 -15.98
N ASP A 89 12.34 -21.11 -14.72
CA ASP A 89 10.95 -21.10 -14.19
C ASP A 89 10.21 -19.76 -14.46
N ARG A 90 10.66 -18.96 -15.44
CA ARG A 90 10.13 -17.64 -15.79
C ARG A 90 8.83 -17.71 -16.57
N ASP A 91 8.50 -18.83 -17.22
CA ASP A 91 7.22 -18.98 -17.91
C ASP A 91 6.07 -19.37 -16.97
N ALA A 92 6.36 -19.85 -15.75
CA ALA A 92 5.36 -19.99 -14.70
C ALA A 92 4.95 -18.64 -14.07
N ALA A 93 5.75 -17.58 -14.23
CA ALA A 93 5.49 -16.27 -13.61
C ALA A 93 4.35 -15.47 -14.26
N ARG A 94 3.88 -15.87 -15.45
CA ARG A 94 2.76 -15.21 -16.16
C ARG A 94 1.39 -15.85 -15.86
N ALA A 95 1.35 -17.02 -15.23
CA ALA A 95 0.12 -17.65 -14.77
C ALA A 95 -0.34 -16.99 -13.46
N HIS A 96 -1.06 -15.87 -13.55
CA HIS A 96 -1.80 -15.22 -12.46
C HIS A 96 -1.21 -15.39 -11.03
N GLY A 97 0.04 -14.95 -10.87
CA GLY A 97 0.41 -13.95 -9.88
C GLY A 97 0.43 -14.34 -8.40
N ARG A 98 0.52 -15.64 -8.04
CA ARG A 98 0.87 -16.00 -6.66
C ARG A 98 2.35 -15.65 -6.43
N ARG A 99 2.61 -14.47 -5.88
CA ARG A 99 3.94 -14.18 -5.35
C ARG A 99 4.25 -15.23 -4.27
N PRO A 100 5.43 -15.88 -4.32
CA PRO A 100 5.81 -16.82 -3.28
C PRO A 100 5.78 -16.13 -1.92
N ALA A 101 5.52 -16.93 -0.88
CA ALA A 101 5.62 -16.46 0.49
C ALA A 101 7.02 -15.88 0.74
N MET A 102 7.08 -14.81 1.51
CA MET A 102 8.31 -14.05 1.73
C MET A 102 9.29 -14.87 2.54
N THR A 103 10.46 -15.15 1.97
CA THR A 103 11.49 -15.98 2.58
C THR A 103 12.33 -15.16 3.58
N SER A 104 13.07 -15.84 4.47
CA SER A 104 14.05 -15.17 5.36
C SER A 104 15.08 -14.36 4.56
N ALA A 105 15.50 -14.85 3.39
CA ALA A 105 16.41 -14.11 2.51
C ALA A 105 15.78 -12.83 1.92
N ASP A 106 14.48 -12.86 1.60
CA ASP A 106 13.76 -11.66 1.14
C ASP A 106 13.67 -10.60 2.25
N TRP A 107 13.43 -11.05 3.49
CA TRP A 107 13.45 -10.20 4.68
C TRP A 107 14.83 -9.59 4.95
N MET A 108 15.92 -10.34 4.75
CA MET A 108 17.27 -9.78 4.88
C MET A 108 17.53 -8.66 3.86
N ARG A 109 17.17 -8.86 2.58
CA ARG A 109 17.34 -7.81 1.56
C ARG A 109 16.51 -6.56 1.87
N MET A 110 15.33 -6.77 2.45
CA MET A 110 14.46 -5.69 2.92
C MET A 110 15.05 -4.96 4.13
N ALA A 111 15.74 -5.68 5.03
CA ALA A 111 16.45 -5.06 6.14
C ALA A 111 17.56 -4.14 5.66
N ASP A 112 18.38 -4.61 4.71
CA ASP A 112 19.45 -3.80 4.11
C ASP A 112 18.89 -2.54 3.43
N ALA A 113 17.76 -2.69 2.72
CA ALA A 113 17.11 -1.59 2.02
C ALA A 113 16.31 -0.63 2.93
N GLY A 114 16.05 -1.00 4.19
CA GLY A 114 15.13 -0.26 5.06
C GLY A 114 13.72 -0.21 4.48
N VAL A 115 13.23 -1.36 4.00
CA VAL A 115 11.91 -1.52 3.38
C VAL A 115 11.15 -2.63 4.09
N VAL A 116 9.85 -2.43 4.32
CA VAL A 116 8.97 -3.51 4.79
C VAL A 116 7.81 -3.62 3.81
N ARG A 117 7.58 -4.83 3.31
CA ARG A 117 6.45 -5.16 2.43
C ARG A 117 5.48 -6.02 3.21
N ALA A 118 4.23 -5.62 3.27
CA ALA A 118 3.19 -6.37 3.95
C ALA A 118 1.98 -6.50 3.03
N ARG A 119 1.40 -7.69 3.01
CA ARG A 119 0.04 -7.90 2.52
C ARG A 119 -0.87 -7.83 3.73
N ILE A 120 -1.95 -7.06 3.67
CA ILE A 120 -2.96 -7.04 4.73
C ILE A 120 -4.34 -7.24 4.12
N PRO A 121 -5.31 -7.81 4.85
CA PRO A 121 -6.71 -7.74 4.45
C PRO A 121 -7.11 -6.28 4.19
N CYS A 122 -7.90 -6.04 3.14
CA CYS A 122 -8.35 -4.69 2.80
C CYS A 122 -8.96 -3.96 4.00
N LEU A 123 -8.36 -2.85 4.38
CA LEU A 123 -8.77 -2.06 5.53
C LEU A 123 -9.82 -1.03 5.12
N ARG A 124 -11.05 -1.20 5.60
CA ARG A 124 -12.23 -0.41 5.21
C ARG A 124 -13.16 -0.17 6.40
N ASP A 125 -13.97 0.87 6.35
CA ASP A 125 -14.97 1.16 7.40
C ASP A 125 -16.01 0.04 7.53
N LYS A 126 -16.39 -0.55 6.38
CA LYS A 126 -17.26 -1.72 6.31
C LYS A 126 -16.41 -2.96 6.02
N PRO A 127 -16.56 -4.05 6.78
CA PRO A 127 -15.90 -5.31 6.48
C PRO A 127 -16.17 -5.74 5.05
N TRP A 128 -15.16 -6.28 4.39
CA TRP A 128 -15.33 -6.83 3.05
C TRP A 128 -16.16 -8.12 3.11
N VAL A 129 -17.12 -8.22 2.19
CA VAL A 129 -17.98 -9.41 2.05
C VAL A 129 -17.71 -10.02 0.67
N PRO A 130 -17.32 -11.31 0.60
CA PRO A 130 -17.21 -12.00 -0.68
C PRO A 130 -18.54 -11.97 -1.43
N ASN A 131 -18.54 -11.49 -2.67
CA ASN A 131 -19.70 -11.68 -3.54
C ASN A 131 -19.81 -13.16 -3.99
N PRO A 132 -20.96 -13.61 -4.54
CA PRO A 132 -21.15 -15.01 -4.91
C PRO A 132 -20.10 -15.57 -5.88
N GLN A 133 -19.61 -14.76 -6.82
CA GLN A 133 -18.58 -15.19 -7.77
C GLN A 133 -17.21 -15.37 -7.09
N VAL A 134 -16.85 -14.50 -6.15
CA VAL A 134 -15.65 -14.64 -5.33
C VAL A 134 -15.77 -15.85 -4.41
N ALA A 135 -16.92 -16.04 -3.74
CA ALA A 135 -17.16 -17.20 -2.90
C ALA A 135 -17.01 -18.51 -3.70
N ALA A 136 -17.57 -18.58 -4.90
CA ALA A 136 -17.43 -19.74 -5.79
C ALA A 136 -15.96 -20.02 -6.17
N ARG A 137 -15.18 -18.99 -6.55
CA ARG A 137 -13.75 -19.15 -6.87
C ARG A 137 -12.92 -19.57 -5.67
N LEU A 138 -13.28 -19.09 -4.48
CA LEU A 138 -12.69 -19.51 -3.22
C LEU A 138 -13.16 -20.89 -2.77
N GLN A 139 -14.12 -21.51 -3.46
CA GLN A 139 -14.75 -22.77 -3.06
C GLN A 139 -15.34 -22.68 -1.64
N LEU A 140 -15.83 -21.50 -1.28
CA LEU A 140 -16.48 -21.25 0.00
C LEU A 140 -17.92 -21.73 -0.05
N ALA A 141 -18.29 -22.61 0.87
CA ALA A 141 -19.69 -22.92 1.13
C ALA A 141 -20.44 -21.66 1.60
N PRO A 142 -21.73 -21.48 1.24
CA PRO A 142 -22.50 -20.28 1.60
C PRO A 142 -22.45 -19.93 3.10
N GLU A 143 -22.50 -20.94 3.96
CA GLU A 143 -22.43 -20.81 5.42
C GLU A 143 -21.07 -20.31 5.95
N ARG A 144 -19.99 -20.41 5.16
CA ARG A 144 -18.64 -19.94 5.53
C ARG A 144 -18.40 -18.47 5.15
N ILE A 145 -19.28 -17.86 4.36
CA ILE A 145 -19.14 -16.45 3.95
C ILE A 145 -19.18 -15.53 5.18
N GLU A 146 -20.03 -15.84 6.15
CA GLU A 146 -20.12 -15.08 7.41
C GLU A 146 -18.83 -15.19 8.22
N THR A 147 -18.21 -16.38 8.26
CA THR A 147 -16.92 -16.58 8.95
C THR A 147 -15.82 -15.71 8.36
N VAL A 148 -15.70 -15.66 7.02
CA VAL A 148 -14.70 -14.79 6.35
C VAL A 148 -15.00 -13.32 6.62
N THR A 149 -16.28 -12.92 6.53
CA THR A 149 -16.70 -11.54 6.81
C THR A 149 -16.38 -11.12 8.25
N ALA A 150 -16.61 -12.01 9.23
CA ALA A 150 -16.29 -11.78 10.62
C ALA A 150 -14.77 -11.64 10.85
N ALA A 151 -13.94 -12.44 10.16
CA ALA A 151 -12.49 -12.30 10.20
C ALA A 151 -12.02 -10.93 9.66
N TYR A 152 -12.64 -10.42 8.59
CA TYR A 152 -12.36 -9.07 8.10
C TYR A 152 -12.77 -7.99 9.12
N ALA A 153 -13.91 -8.15 9.78
CA ALA A 153 -14.35 -7.21 10.81
C ALA A 153 -13.36 -7.18 12.00
N ALA A 154 -12.88 -8.35 12.42
CA ALA A 154 -11.88 -8.48 13.48
C ALA A 154 -10.54 -7.84 13.08
N SER A 155 -10.05 -8.11 11.87
CA SER A 155 -8.85 -7.49 11.30
C SER A 155 -8.96 -5.97 11.23
N ASN A 156 -10.04 -5.44 10.65
CA ASN A 156 -10.24 -3.99 10.53
C ASN A 156 -10.28 -3.31 11.90
N ARG A 157 -10.93 -3.93 12.89
CA ARG A 157 -10.96 -3.42 14.27
C ARG A 157 -9.56 -3.39 14.88
N ARG A 158 -8.82 -4.51 14.88
CA ARG A 158 -7.45 -4.57 15.42
C ARG A 158 -6.54 -3.53 14.78
N MET A 159 -6.55 -3.46 13.45
CA MET A 159 -5.72 -2.54 12.70
C MET A 159 -6.06 -1.09 13.04
N THR A 160 -7.34 -0.75 13.16
CA THR A 160 -7.79 0.59 13.56
C THR A 160 -7.35 0.93 14.99
N GLU A 161 -7.55 0.01 15.93
CA GLU A 161 -7.15 0.17 17.34
C GLU A 161 -5.64 0.36 17.51
N GLN A 162 -4.83 -0.29 16.67
CA GLN A 162 -3.36 -0.20 16.73
C GLN A 162 -2.80 0.99 15.96
N ILE A 163 -3.37 1.36 14.81
CA ILE A 163 -2.86 2.45 13.95
C ILE A 163 -3.29 3.82 14.45
N THR A 164 -4.55 3.98 14.88
CA THR A 164 -5.09 5.28 15.30
C THR A 164 -4.26 5.98 16.37
N PRO A 165 -3.82 5.34 17.47
CA PRO A 165 -2.98 6.01 18.47
C PRO A 165 -1.59 6.39 17.94
N LEU A 166 -1.02 5.61 17.01
CA LEU A 166 0.25 5.95 16.35
C LEU A 166 0.09 7.20 15.48
N CYS A 167 -1.05 7.32 14.82
CA CYS A 167 -1.41 8.47 14.00
C CYS A 167 -1.66 9.71 14.85
N ALA A 168 -2.39 9.58 15.96
CA ALA A 168 -2.65 10.66 16.90
C ALA A 168 -1.37 11.27 17.47
N ALA A 169 -0.31 10.47 17.68
CA ALA A 169 1.00 10.97 18.06
C ALA A 169 1.66 11.90 17.01
N VAL A 170 1.19 11.87 15.76
CA VAL A 170 1.71 12.68 14.64
C VAL A 170 0.79 13.87 14.32
N VAL A 171 -0.53 13.68 14.33
CA VAL A 171 -1.51 14.70 13.87
C VAL A 171 -2.49 15.18 14.95
N GLY A 172 -2.36 14.70 16.19
CA GLY A 172 -3.26 15.00 17.30
C GLY A 172 -4.66 14.42 17.10
N ASP A 173 -5.66 15.12 17.62
CA ASP A 173 -7.06 14.66 17.71
C ASP A 173 -7.75 14.42 16.35
N THR A 174 -7.14 14.89 15.26
CA THR A 174 -7.66 14.69 13.89
C THR A 174 -7.45 13.27 13.36
N ALA A 175 -6.67 12.43 14.05
CA ALA A 175 -6.36 11.07 13.60
C ALA A 175 -7.61 10.22 13.32
N SER A 176 -8.63 10.32 14.17
CA SER A 176 -9.88 9.55 14.01
C SER A 176 -10.68 9.95 12.76
N ALA A 177 -10.51 11.18 12.24
CA ALA A 177 -11.21 11.64 11.05
C ALA A 177 -10.50 11.25 9.74
N ILE A 178 -9.20 10.96 9.81
CA ILE A 178 -8.37 10.63 8.64
C ILE A 178 -8.58 9.16 8.21
N GLY A 179 -8.89 8.29 9.17
CA GLY A 179 -9.03 6.85 8.95
C GLY A 179 -7.68 6.13 8.88
N PRO A 180 -7.67 4.81 9.13
CA PRO A 180 -6.43 4.08 9.37
C PRO A 180 -5.55 3.94 8.13
N VAL A 181 -6.12 3.85 6.93
CA VAL A 181 -5.35 3.76 5.67
C VAL A 181 -4.53 5.02 5.43
N ALA A 182 -5.13 6.20 5.58
CA ALA A 182 -4.41 7.45 5.42
C ALA A 182 -3.43 7.70 6.57
N CYS A 183 -3.73 7.21 7.78
CA CYS A 183 -2.80 7.23 8.91
C CYS A 183 -1.50 6.47 8.63
N ILE A 184 -1.53 5.33 7.92
CA ILE A 184 -0.30 4.61 7.51
C ILE A 184 0.63 5.55 6.72
N ALA A 185 0.08 6.25 5.72
CA ALA A 185 0.85 7.17 4.88
C ALA A 185 1.38 8.37 5.67
N VAL A 186 0.59 8.93 6.59
CA VAL A 186 0.98 10.05 7.43
C VAL A 186 2.12 9.69 8.37
N ILE A 187 2.04 8.55 9.08
CA ILE A 187 3.09 8.08 9.99
C ILE A 187 4.39 7.87 9.23
N GLN A 188 4.32 7.20 8.07
CA GLN A 188 5.50 6.97 7.23
C GLN A 188 6.10 8.30 6.73
N ALA A 189 5.28 9.20 6.20
CA ALA A 189 5.75 10.49 5.70
C ALA A 189 6.38 11.34 6.81
N HIS A 190 5.80 11.34 8.01
CA HIS A 190 6.36 12.02 9.17
C HIS A 190 7.73 11.44 9.56
N ALA A 191 7.83 10.12 9.73
CA ALA A 191 9.08 9.46 10.14
C ALA A 191 10.24 9.71 9.16
N ARG A 192 9.96 9.65 7.84
CA ARG A 192 10.96 9.94 6.82
C ARG A 192 11.46 11.39 6.89
N ARG A 193 10.55 12.34 7.07
CA ARG A 193 10.89 13.78 7.12
C ARG A 193 11.61 14.17 8.41
N SER A 194 11.23 13.56 9.54
CA SER A 194 11.82 13.90 10.83
C SER A 194 13.21 13.29 11.01
N ASN A 195 13.41 12.03 10.63
CA ASN A 195 14.71 11.37 10.71
C ASN A 195 14.77 10.13 9.79
N ALA A 196 15.22 10.31 8.56
CA ALA A 196 15.32 9.24 7.57
C ALA A 196 16.21 8.07 8.01
N ARG A 197 17.29 8.33 8.76
CA ARG A 197 18.17 7.28 9.29
C ARG A 197 17.47 6.44 10.34
N ALA A 198 16.79 7.08 11.29
CA ALA A 198 16.01 6.35 12.30
C ALA A 198 14.84 5.59 11.65
N ALA A 199 14.23 6.13 10.59
CA ALA A 199 13.21 5.42 9.82
C ALA A 199 13.79 4.17 9.12
N HIS A 200 15.02 4.23 8.60
CA HIS A 200 15.72 3.07 8.04
C HIS A 200 15.98 2.01 9.10
N GLU A 201 16.58 2.39 10.22
CA GLU A 201 16.87 1.48 11.33
C GLU A 201 15.59 0.82 11.87
N ALA A 202 14.50 1.58 12.00
CA ALA A 202 13.19 1.07 12.41
C ALA A 202 12.65 -0.01 11.45
N LEU A 203 12.64 0.24 10.14
CA LEU A 203 12.16 -0.74 9.16
C LEU A 203 13.12 -1.93 9.04
N ALA A 204 14.42 -1.71 9.15
CA ALA A 204 15.43 -2.75 9.17
C ALA A 204 15.24 -3.71 10.36
N ASN A 205 14.95 -3.18 11.55
CA ASN A 205 14.68 -3.98 12.73
C ASN A 205 13.48 -4.92 12.53
N VAL A 206 12.37 -4.40 11.98
CA VAL A 206 11.19 -5.25 11.69
C VAL A 206 11.54 -6.35 10.71
N ALA A 207 12.26 -6.02 9.64
CA ALA A 207 12.67 -7.01 8.65
C ALA A 207 13.61 -8.07 9.24
N LEU A 208 14.54 -7.70 10.13
CA LEU A 208 15.40 -8.66 10.86
C LEU A 208 14.61 -9.57 11.80
N VAL A 209 13.57 -9.06 12.46
CA VAL A 209 12.68 -9.87 13.30
C VAL A 209 11.91 -10.88 12.44
N GLN A 210 11.34 -10.43 11.32
CA GLN A 210 10.64 -11.32 10.39
C GLN A 210 11.57 -12.35 9.72
N ALA A 211 12.84 -12.02 9.55
CA ALA A 211 13.87 -12.95 9.07
C ALA A 211 14.30 -13.99 10.11
N GLY A 212 13.88 -13.85 11.38
CA GLY A 212 14.33 -14.67 12.51
C GLY A 212 15.79 -14.39 12.90
N LYS A 213 16.31 -13.20 12.59
CA LYS A 213 17.69 -12.78 12.92
C LYS A 213 17.78 -11.86 14.12
N ARG A 214 16.63 -11.40 14.62
CA ARG A 214 16.52 -10.56 15.81
C ARG A 214 15.30 -10.97 16.60
N GLU A 215 15.43 -10.97 17.93
CA GLU A 215 14.29 -11.17 18.83
C GLU A 215 13.34 -9.96 18.75
N PRO A 216 12.01 -10.19 18.75
CA PRO A 216 11.04 -9.10 18.89
C PRO A 216 11.33 -8.25 20.13
N ALA A 217 11.02 -6.96 20.06
CA ALA A 217 11.11 -6.10 21.23
C ALA A 217 10.19 -6.63 22.35
N LYS A 218 10.69 -6.61 23.59
CA LYS A 218 9.93 -7.09 24.76
C LYS A 218 8.68 -6.26 25.06
N SER A 219 8.63 -5.02 24.55
CA SER A 219 7.51 -4.11 24.74
C SER A 219 7.40 -3.15 23.56
N ASP A 220 6.18 -2.95 23.07
CA ASP A 220 5.85 -1.98 22.02
C ASP A 220 6.15 -0.54 22.43
N ALA A 221 6.17 -0.24 23.73
CA ALA A 221 6.46 1.11 24.22
C ALA A 221 7.90 1.56 23.94
N ALA A 222 8.82 0.62 23.71
CA ALA A 222 10.21 0.91 23.38
C ALA A 222 10.44 1.17 21.87
N LEU A 223 9.43 0.88 21.04
CA LEU A 223 9.55 0.96 19.59
C LEU A 223 9.19 2.36 19.07
N ALA A 224 9.93 2.82 18.05
CA ALA A 224 9.56 4.03 17.33
C ALA A 224 8.18 3.87 16.65
N PRO A 225 7.37 4.93 16.47
CA PRO A 225 6.04 4.82 15.87
C PRO A 225 6.02 4.10 14.51
N LEU A 226 7.03 4.33 13.66
CA LEU A 226 7.16 3.63 12.38
C LEU A 226 7.49 2.13 12.55
N GLU A 227 8.34 1.77 13.51
CA GLU A 227 8.68 0.37 13.81
C GLU A 227 7.45 -0.40 14.32
N ARG A 228 6.65 0.25 15.20
CA ARG A 228 5.36 -0.30 15.66
C ARG A 228 4.42 -0.51 14.49
N LEU A 229 4.22 0.51 13.66
CA LEU A 229 3.37 0.42 12.47
C LEU A 229 3.81 -0.73 11.56
N ALA A 230 5.10 -0.80 11.22
CA ALA A 230 5.64 -1.83 10.34
C ALA A 230 5.47 -3.24 10.94
N THR A 231 5.64 -3.39 12.25
CA THR A 231 5.42 -4.67 12.96
C THR A 231 3.96 -5.10 12.87
N VAL A 232 3.02 -4.16 13.09
CA VAL A 232 1.57 -4.41 12.96
C VAL A 232 1.24 -4.88 11.55
N LEU A 233 1.67 -4.16 10.52
CA LEU A 233 1.40 -4.51 9.12
C LEU A 233 2.00 -5.87 8.75
N ALA A 234 3.25 -6.14 9.15
CA ALA A 234 3.94 -7.39 8.81
C ALA A 234 3.27 -8.62 9.45
N ASN A 235 2.69 -8.47 10.64
CA ASN A 235 2.06 -9.57 11.37
C ASN A 235 0.59 -9.79 11.01
N GLU A 236 -0.12 -8.77 10.50
CA GLU A 236 -1.58 -8.85 10.32
C GLU A 236 -2.01 -9.96 9.35
N SER A 237 -1.26 -10.21 8.26
CA SER A 237 -1.54 -11.35 7.37
C SER A 237 -1.54 -12.69 8.09
N LYS A 238 -0.58 -12.89 9.01
CA LYS A 238 -0.46 -14.13 9.78
C LYS A 238 -1.60 -14.23 10.79
N THR A 239 -1.86 -13.18 11.55
CA THR A 239 -2.98 -13.12 12.51
C THR A 239 -4.31 -13.44 11.83
N PHE A 240 -4.58 -12.84 10.67
CA PHE A 240 -5.79 -13.10 9.89
C PHE A 240 -5.87 -14.56 9.40
N ALA A 241 -4.76 -15.13 8.95
CA ALA A 241 -4.71 -16.53 8.53
C ALA A 241 -4.94 -17.50 9.70
N ASP A 242 -4.38 -17.21 10.87
CA ASP A 242 -4.55 -18.01 12.09
C ASP A 242 -6.01 -17.95 12.58
N GLU A 243 -6.66 -16.77 12.53
CA GLU A 243 -8.09 -16.64 12.87
C GLU A 243 -9.00 -17.42 11.93
N LEU A 244 -8.72 -17.40 10.62
CA LEU A 244 -9.44 -18.24 9.67
C LEU A 244 -9.17 -19.72 9.91
N ALA A 245 -7.93 -20.08 10.26
CA ALA A 245 -7.55 -21.45 10.59
C ALA A 245 -8.32 -21.99 11.81
N ASP A 246 -8.52 -21.17 12.84
CA ASP A 246 -9.27 -21.55 14.03
C ASP A 246 -10.75 -21.85 13.73
N LYS A 247 -11.32 -21.21 12.70
CA LYS A 247 -12.74 -21.36 12.36
C LYS A 247 -13.01 -22.36 11.23
N LEU A 248 -12.10 -22.48 10.27
CA LEU A 248 -12.28 -23.26 9.05
C LEU A 248 -11.36 -24.50 8.99
N GLY A 249 -10.40 -24.60 9.91
CA GLY A 249 -9.31 -25.58 9.89
C GLY A 249 -8.02 -24.99 9.28
N VAL A 250 -6.87 -25.49 9.73
CA VAL A 250 -5.54 -24.94 9.39
C VAL A 250 -5.29 -24.81 7.89
N GLU A 251 -5.53 -25.89 7.14
CA GLU A 251 -5.30 -25.90 5.69
C GLU A 251 -6.25 -24.94 4.95
N GLU A 252 -7.53 -24.98 5.30
CA GLU A 252 -8.57 -24.19 4.65
C GLU A 252 -8.41 -22.69 4.96
N GLY A 253 -8.16 -22.35 6.23
CA GLY A 253 -7.94 -20.98 6.66
C GLY A 253 -6.72 -20.35 5.99
N ARG A 254 -5.60 -21.09 5.92
CA ARG A 254 -4.40 -20.64 5.20
C ARG A 254 -4.61 -20.53 3.71
N ARG A 255 -5.30 -21.49 3.08
CA ARG A 255 -5.64 -21.46 1.66
C ARG A 255 -6.44 -20.21 1.31
N ILE A 256 -7.50 -19.94 2.08
CA ILE A 256 -8.35 -18.76 1.89
C ILE A 256 -7.54 -17.49 2.13
N ALA A 257 -6.85 -17.36 3.27
CA ALA A 257 -6.08 -16.16 3.61
C ALA A 257 -5.07 -15.75 2.53
N ASN A 258 -4.46 -16.73 1.84
CA ASN A 258 -3.47 -16.51 0.79
C ASN A 258 -4.05 -16.53 -0.63
N ALA A 259 -5.38 -16.65 -0.78
CA ALA A 259 -6.02 -16.67 -2.08
C ALA A 259 -5.95 -15.29 -2.77
N PRO A 260 -5.68 -15.24 -4.09
CA PRO A 260 -5.65 -13.98 -4.83
C PRO A 260 -7.04 -13.33 -4.98
N GLU A 261 -8.12 -14.07 -4.79
CA GLU A 261 -9.49 -13.56 -4.89
C GLU A 261 -9.95 -12.81 -3.63
N LEU A 262 -9.25 -12.97 -2.50
CA LEU A 262 -9.50 -12.18 -1.31
C LEU A 262 -9.09 -10.73 -1.52
N CYS A 263 -9.85 -9.82 -0.90
CA CYS A 263 -9.47 -8.41 -0.86
C CYS A 263 -8.25 -8.24 0.05
N ALA A 264 -7.09 -7.99 -0.55
CA ALA A 264 -5.88 -7.69 0.18
C ALA A 264 -5.10 -6.58 -0.51
N ASP A 265 -4.57 -5.66 0.30
CA ASP A 265 -3.75 -4.55 -0.17
C ASP A 265 -2.29 -4.81 0.18
N TRP A 266 -1.40 -4.45 -0.76
CA TRP A 266 0.03 -4.46 -0.53
C TRP A 266 0.48 -3.09 -0.05
N HIS A 267 1.03 -3.05 1.16
CA HIS A 267 1.70 -1.87 1.69
C HIS A 267 3.20 -2.04 1.57
N VAL A 268 3.87 -0.98 1.11
CA VAL A 268 5.32 -0.90 1.11
C VAL A 268 5.75 0.33 1.88
N LEU A 269 6.37 0.08 3.04
CA LEU A 269 7.00 1.11 3.84
C LEU A 269 8.46 1.23 3.40
N HIS A 270 8.89 2.46 3.18
CA HIS A 270 10.26 2.79 2.76
C HIS A 270 10.82 3.86 3.70
N ALA A 271 12.11 3.74 4.02
CA ALA A 271 12.83 4.71 4.83
C ALA A 271 13.23 5.98 4.08
N SER A 272 13.54 5.86 2.79
CA SER A 272 13.90 6.98 1.92
C SER A 272 12.76 7.34 0.98
N GLU A 273 12.78 8.59 0.53
CA GLU A 273 11.89 9.08 -0.52
C GLU A 273 12.40 8.74 -1.93
N THR A 274 13.32 7.77 -2.06
CA THR A 274 13.79 7.24 -3.34
C THR A 274 12.68 6.47 -4.06
N ARG A 275 11.57 7.16 -4.36
CA ARG A 275 10.96 7.06 -5.67
C ARG A 275 12.03 7.50 -6.64
N ASP A 276 12.53 6.55 -7.41
CA ASP A 276 13.19 6.86 -8.66
C ASP A 276 14.33 7.87 -8.47
N ALA A 277 15.42 7.46 -7.79
CA ALA A 277 16.69 7.92 -8.31
C ALA A 277 16.61 7.60 -9.81
N PRO A 278 16.61 8.61 -10.71
CA PRO A 278 16.47 8.36 -12.14
C PRO A 278 17.46 7.26 -12.40
N ARG A 279 17.00 6.12 -12.94
CA ARG A 279 17.90 5.07 -13.38
C ARG A 279 18.85 5.78 -14.32
N THR A 280 20.01 6.18 -13.81
CA THR A 280 21.07 6.75 -14.61
C THR A 280 21.43 5.57 -15.47
N ARG A 281 20.85 5.60 -16.67
CA ARG A 281 21.13 4.67 -17.74
C ARG A 281 22.61 4.91 -17.96
N THR A 282 23.42 4.04 -17.35
CA THR A 282 24.86 4.06 -17.54
C THR A 282 25.01 3.67 -19.00
N GLU A 283 25.32 4.68 -19.81
CA GLU A 283 25.67 4.54 -21.23
C GLU A 283 26.87 3.62 -21.39
#